data_AF-A0A7V8BKN3-F1
#
_entry.id   AF-A0A7V8BKN3-F1
#
_cell.length_a   1.000
_cell.length_b   1.000
_cell.length_c   1.000
_cell.angle_alpha   90.00
_cell.angle_beta   90.00
_cell.angle_gamma   90.00
#
_symmetry.space_group_name_H-M   'P 1'
#
loop_
_entity.id
_entity.type
_entity.pdbx_description
1 polymer ?
#
loop_
_entity_poly.entity_id
_entity_poly.type
_entity_poly.pdbx_seq_one_letter_code
_entity_poly.pdbx_strand_id
1 'polypeptide(L)'
;MKEQLRNRLQLTIIAVLLIVIAAMAYKFIIAGSVEKAADGRVAIVLEPGERAFVLTEMRAFVAGLQQMTAALARDDMKATAAAAHQMGMAAAHSAPAAMVGKLPLEFKTLGFATHRDFDAIALDAQSLGDPKHTLAQLAATLQKCVACHNTYQFKVSAGQ
;
A
#
# COMPACT_ATOMS: atom_id res chain seq x y z
N MET A 1 52.14 -7.73 15.50
CA MET A 1 51.21 -7.28 16.56
C MET A 1 50.40 -6.03 16.18
N LYS A 2 51.03 -4.88 15.84
CA LYS A 2 50.31 -3.64 15.47
C LYS A 2 49.38 -3.79 14.24
N GLU A 3 49.79 -4.56 13.25
CA GLU A 3 49.00 -4.79 12.03
C GLU A 3 47.78 -5.68 12.24
N GLN A 4 47.91 -6.73 13.06
CA GLN A 4 46.77 -7.57 13.48
C GLN A 4 45.77 -6.79 14.33
N LEU A 5 46.23 -5.86 15.18
CA LEU A 5 45.36 -4.99 15.96
C LEU A 5 44.59 -4.00 15.07
N ARG A 6 45.24 -3.42 14.05
CA ARG A 6 44.60 -2.55 13.05
C ARG A 6 43.56 -3.29 12.20
N ASN A 7 43.87 -4.51 11.75
CA ASN A 7 42.94 -5.33 10.97
C ASN A 7 41.70 -5.74 11.81
N ARG A 8 41.90 -6.12 13.09
CA ARG A 8 40.79 -6.39 14.01
C ARG A 8 39.94 -5.14 14.25
N LEU A 9 40.56 -3.98 14.44
CA LEU A 9 39.85 -2.71 14.60
C LEU A 9 39.04 -2.35 13.35
N GLN A 10 39.60 -2.52 12.15
CA GLN A 10 38.90 -2.30 10.88
C GLN A 10 37.70 -3.24 10.72
N LEU A 11 37.86 -4.54 11.00
CA LEU A 11 36.78 -5.50 10.96
C LEU A 11 35.68 -5.17 11.98
N THR A 12 36.03 -4.72 13.19
CA THR A 12 35.03 -4.28 14.16
C THR A 12 34.29 -3.03 13.70
N ILE A 13 34.97 -2.05 13.10
CA ILE A 13 34.34 -0.85 12.55
C ILE A 13 33.38 -1.22 11.42
N ILE A 14 33.80 -2.08 10.49
CA ILE A 14 32.95 -2.57 9.39
C ILE A 14 31.72 -3.30 9.94
N ALA A 15 31.90 -4.20 10.90
CA ALA A 15 30.79 -4.94 11.51
C ALA A 15 29.80 -4.00 12.20
N VAL A 16 30.29 -3.01 12.96
CA VAL A 16 29.43 -2.00 13.61
C VAL A 16 28.68 -1.16 12.58
N LEU A 17 29.35 -0.69 11.52
CA LEU A 17 28.71 0.08 10.46
C LEU A 17 27.63 -0.73 9.74
N LEU A 18 27.87 -2.01 9.45
CA LEU A 18 26.87 -2.89 8.84
C LEU A 18 25.65 -3.07 9.74
N ILE A 19 25.85 -3.23 11.05
CA ILE A 19 24.75 -3.33 12.03
C ILE A 19 23.93 -2.04 12.06
N VAL A 20 24.59 -0.88 12.08
CA VAL A 20 23.90 0.43 12.07
C VAL A 20 23.09 0.60 10.78
N ILE A 21 23.68 0.28 9.62
CA ILE A 21 22.98 0.33 8.33
C ILE A 21 21.76 -0.60 8.33
N ALA A 22 21.91 -1.84 8.82
CA ALA A 22 20.81 -2.79 8.91
C ALA A 22 19.68 -2.29 9.85
N ALA A 23 20.03 -1.71 11.00
CA ALA A 23 19.06 -1.14 11.94
C ALA A 23 18.31 0.07 11.35
N MET A 24 19.03 0.95 10.65
CA MET A 24 18.43 2.09 9.94
C MET A 24 17.52 1.61 8.81
N ALA A 25 17.97 0.66 7.99
CA ALA A 25 17.15 0.06 6.94
C ALA A 25 15.86 -0.55 7.49
N TYR A 26 15.94 -1.30 8.60
CA TYR A 26 14.76 -1.85 9.27
C TYR A 26 13.79 -0.75 9.73
N LYS A 27 14.30 0.30 10.41
CA LYS A 27 13.49 1.42 10.92
C LYS A 27 12.78 2.17 9.80
N PHE A 28 13.50 2.56 8.75
CA PHE A 28 12.98 3.47 7.72
C PHE A 28 12.28 2.76 6.56
N ILE A 29 12.64 1.51 6.25
CA ILE A 29 12.07 0.79 5.09
C ILE A 29 10.97 -0.17 5.52
N ILE A 30 11.19 -0.93 6.60
CA ILE A 30 10.29 -2.01 7.01
C ILE A 30 9.22 -1.46 7.95
N ALA A 31 9.64 -0.89 9.09
CA ALA A 31 8.71 -0.39 10.10
C ALA A 31 7.93 0.86 9.66
N GLY A 32 8.57 1.77 8.92
CA GLY A 32 7.97 3.03 8.50
C GLY A 32 7.73 4.01 9.67
N SER A 33 6.95 5.06 9.41
CA SER A 33 6.54 6.07 10.40
C SER A 33 5.25 5.65 11.08
N VAL A 34 5.36 4.80 12.11
CA VAL A 34 4.20 4.19 12.79
C VAL A 34 4.21 4.31 14.30
N GLU A 35 3.02 4.31 14.89
CA GLU A 35 2.73 4.25 16.31
C GLU A 35 1.69 3.16 16.61
N LYS A 36 1.65 2.65 17.85
CA LYS A 36 0.56 1.78 18.29
C LYS A 36 -0.66 2.63 18.64
N ALA A 37 -1.81 2.32 18.04
CA ALA A 37 -3.05 3.01 18.32
C ALA A 37 -3.83 2.42 19.49
N ALA A 38 -4.77 3.22 20.03
CA ALA A 38 -5.60 2.83 21.18
C ALA A 38 -6.53 1.64 20.89
N ASP A 39 -6.96 1.46 19.64
CA ASP A 39 -7.79 0.34 19.19
C ASP A 39 -6.98 -0.90 18.77
N GLY A 40 -5.67 -0.90 19.02
CA GLY A 40 -4.76 -2.00 18.70
C GLY A 40 -4.21 -2.00 17.27
N ARG A 41 -4.65 -1.08 16.40
CA ARG A 41 -4.11 -0.94 15.04
C ARG A 41 -2.75 -0.24 15.00
N VAL A 42 -2.10 -0.35 13.85
CA VAL A 42 -0.89 0.40 13.50
C VAL A 42 -1.32 1.76 12.95
N ALA A 43 -1.01 2.83 13.69
CA ALA A 43 -1.22 4.19 13.23
C ALA A 43 -0.05 4.64 12.37
N ILE A 44 -0.29 4.82 11.07
CA ILE A 44 0.67 5.42 10.15
C ILE A 44 0.60 6.94 10.34
N VAL A 45 1.73 7.54 10.72
CA VAL A 45 1.85 8.97 10.99
C VAL A 45 2.22 9.68 9.69
N LEU A 46 1.32 10.54 9.23
CA LEU A 46 1.41 11.28 7.98
C LEU A 46 1.24 12.79 8.23
N GLU A 47 1.79 13.61 7.34
CA GLU A 47 1.44 15.03 7.30
C GLU A 47 -0.02 15.24 6.91
N PRO A 48 -0.64 16.39 7.24
CA PRO A 48 -2.03 16.67 6.89
C PRO A 48 -2.35 16.45 5.40
N GLY A 49 -1.47 16.92 4.51
CA GLY A 49 -1.63 16.76 3.06
C GLY A 49 -1.47 15.31 2.58
N GLU A 50 -0.55 14.56 3.18
CA GLU A 50 -0.32 13.14 2.88
C GLU A 50 -1.53 12.29 3.29
N ARG A 51 -2.06 12.52 4.50
CA ARG A 51 -3.30 11.86 4.95
C ARG A 51 -4.48 12.21 4.04
N ALA A 52 -4.60 13.48 3.65
CA ALA A 52 -5.67 13.92 2.75
C ALA A 52 -5.58 13.23 1.38
N PHE A 53 -4.37 13.03 0.86
CA PHE A 53 -4.12 12.28 -0.37
C PHE A 53 -4.64 10.84 -0.26
N VAL A 54 -4.18 10.08 0.75
CA VAL A 54 -4.59 8.67 0.93
C VAL A 54 -6.10 8.54 1.12
N LEU A 55 -6.71 9.42 1.92
CA LEU A 55 -8.16 9.39 2.11
C LEU A 55 -8.95 9.77 0.84
N THR A 56 -8.35 10.53 -0.07
CA THR A 56 -8.95 10.85 -1.36
C THR A 56 -8.92 9.66 -2.29
N GLU A 57 -7.81 8.94 -2.32
CA GLU A 57 -7.72 7.65 -3.03
C GLU A 57 -8.72 6.63 -2.46
N MET A 58 -8.85 6.51 -1.13
CA MET A 58 -9.87 5.67 -0.50
C MET A 58 -11.31 6.02 -0.91
N ARG A 59 -11.62 7.31 -1.03
CA ARG A 59 -12.93 7.76 -1.55
C ARG A 59 -13.11 7.41 -3.03
N ALA A 60 -12.04 7.50 -3.83
CA ALA A 60 -12.07 7.08 -5.23
C ALA A 60 -12.30 5.57 -5.37
N PHE A 61 -11.69 4.72 -4.54
CA PHE A 61 -12.00 3.30 -4.48
C PHE A 61 -13.48 3.03 -4.17
N VAL A 62 -14.06 3.71 -3.18
CA VAL A 62 -15.48 3.55 -2.86
C VAL A 62 -16.38 3.93 -4.05
N ALA A 63 -16.07 5.03 -4.73
CA ALA A 63 -16.80 5.45 -5.93
C ALA A 63 -16.65 4.44 -7.08
N GLY A 64 -15.44 3.94 -7.34
CA GLY A 64 -15.17 2.95 -8.37
C GLY A 64 -15.87 1.61 -8.08
N LEU A 65 -15.87 1.15 -6.83
CA LEU A 65 -16.62 -0.03 -6.39
C LEU A 65 -18.12 0.12 -6.65
N GLN A 66 -18.70 1.29 -6.36
CA GLN A 66 -20.10 1.56 -6.64
C GLN A 66 -20.39 1.51 -8.15
N GLN A 67 -19.56 2.16 -8.97
CA GLN A 67 -19.72 2.17 -10.43
C GLN A 67 -19.61 0.75 -11.02
N MET A 68 -18.60 0.00 -10.57
CA MET A 68 -18.34 -1.36 -11.04
C MET A 68 -19.46 -2.32 -10.65
N THR A 69 -19.95 -2.27 -9.40
CA THR A 69 -21.08 -3.12 -8.97
C THR A 69 -22.39 -2.74 -9.67
N ALA A 70 -22.63 -1.45 -9.93
CA ALA A 70 -23.77 -1.00 -10.71
C ALA A 70 -23.71 -1.47 -12.17
N ALA A 71 -22.51 -1.52 -12.76
CA ALA A 71 -22.28 -2.04 -14.11
C ALA A 71 -22.48 -3.57 -14.17
N LEU A 72 -21.90 -4.29 -13.21
CA LEU A 72 -22.10 -5.75 -13.05
C LEU A 72 -23.59 -6.10 -12.90
N ALA A 73 -24.35 -5.33 -12.13
CA ALA A 73 -25.79 -5.56 -11.96
C ALA A 73 -26.63 -5.41 -13.24
N ARG A 74 -26.04 -4.83 -14.30
CA ARG A 74 -26.66 -4.69 -15.63
C ARG A 74 -25.92 -5.49 -16.70
N ASP A 75 -25.03 -6.40 -16.30
CA ASP A 75 -24.16 -7.19 -17.19
C ASP A 75 -23.31 -6.33 -18.14
N ASP A 76 -23.02 -5.07 -17.77
CA ASP A 76 -22.22 -4.14 -18.58
C ASP A 76 -20.72 -4.32 -18.27
N MET A 77 -20.11 -5.31 -18.92
CA MET A 77 -18.70 -5.65 -18.69
C MET A 77 -17.73 -4.58 -19.21
N LYS A 78 -18.14 -3.77 -20.19
CA LYS A 78 -17.33 -2.65 -20.67
C LYS A 78 -17.26 -1.53 -19.62
N ALA A 79 -18.39 -1.16 -19.02
CA ALA A 79 -18.40 -0.20 -17.92
C ALA A 79 -17.73 -0.76 -16.65
N THR A 80 -17.87 -2.06 -16.39
CA THR A 80 -17.17 -2.77 -15.31
C THR A 80 -15.65 -2.64 -15.47
N ALA A 81 -15.12 -2.93 -16.66
CA ALA A 81 -13.70 -2.79 -16.96
C ALA A 81 -13.20 -1.35 -16.80
N ALA A 82 -13.97 -0.36 -17.28
CA ALA A 82 -13.62 1.05 -17.15
C ALA A 82 -13.55 1.51 -15.68
N ALA A 83 -14.52 1.10 -14.85
CA ALA A 83 -14.53 1.41 -13.43
C ALA A 83 -13.36 0.74 -12.69
N ALA A 84 -13.06 -0.53 -12.99
CA ALA A 84 -11.93 -1.25 -12.42
C ALA A 84 -10.59 -0.58 -12.79
N HIS A 85 -10.40 -0.22 -14.06
CA HIS A 85 -9.16 0.41 -14.54
C HIS A 85 -8.83 1.72 -13.82
N GLN A 86 -9.84 2.51 -13.42
CA GLN A 86 -9.62 3.74 -12.64
C GLN A 86 -9.01 3.49 -11.25
N MET A 87 -9.20 2.29 -10.70
CA MET A 87 -8.65 1.86 -9.41
C MET A 87 -7.32 1.11 -9.57
N GLY A 88 -6.83 0.94 -10.81
CA GLY A 88 -5.62 0.20 -11.16
C GLY A 88 -4.31 0.90 -10.79
N MET A 89 -3.17 0.33 -11.23
CA MET A 89 -1.83 0.84 -10.91
C MET A 89 -1.57 2.26 -11.44
N ALA A 90 -2.30 2.71 -12.45
CA ALA A 90 -2.22 4.09 -12.94
C ALA A 90 -2.50 5.10 -11.83
N ALA A 91 -3.46 4.81 -10.93
CA ALA A 91 -3.76 5.67 -9.78
C ALA A 91 -2.59 5.72 -8.78
N ALA A 92 -1.97 4.56 -8.51
CA ALA A 92 -0.87 4.42 -7.55
C ALA A 92 0.36 5.26 -7.90
N HIS A 93 0.64 5.48 -9.19
CA HIS A 93 1.79 6.29 -9.64
C HIS A 93 1.68 7.77 -9.29
N SER A 94 0.50 8.27 -8.94
CA SER A 94 0.30 9.65 -8.51
C SER A 94 0.70 9.92 -7.05
N ALA A 95 1.04 8.86 -6.29
CA ALA A 95 1.40 8.96 -4.89
C ALA A 95 2.75 9.71 -4.69
N PRO A 96 2.80 10.74 -3.83
CA PRO A 96 4.05 11.45 -3.55
C PRO A 96 5.13 10.51 -2.97
N ALA A 97 6.32 10.51 -3.57
CA ALA A 97 7.42 9.62 -3.14
C ALA A 97 7.79 9.78 -1.65
N ALA A 98 7.75 11.02 -1.14
CA ALA A 98 8.01 11.31 0.28
C ALA A 98 6.99 10.62 1.20
N MET A 99 5.71 10.61 0.82
CA MET A 99 4.66 9.91 1.54
C MET A 99 4.87 8.40 1.49
N VAL A 100 5.13 7.85 0.29
CA VAL A 100 5.38 6.42 0.09
C VAL A 100 6.56 5.93 0.93
N GLY A 101 7.58 6.77 1.12
CA GLY A 101 8.71 6.50 2.02
C GLY A 101 8.30 6.22 3.46
N LYS A 102 7.26 6.89 3.97
CA LYS A 102 6.78 6.77 5.37
C LYS A 102 5.93 5.52 5.63
N LEU A 103 5.36 4.93 4.59
CA LEU A 103 4.47 3.78 4.76
C LEU A 103 5.30 2.53 5.17
N PRO A 104 4.75 1.63 6.01
CA PRO A 104 5.33 0.32 6.25
C PRO A 104 5.39 -0.53 4.97
N LEU A 105 6.33 -1.46 4.90
CA LEU A 105 6.48 -2.32 3.73
C LEU A 105 5.21 -3.15 3.46
N GLU A 106 4.60 -3.71 4.48
CA GLU A 106 3.41 -4.54 4.38
C GLU A 106 2.21 -3.72 3.87
N PHE A 107 2.10 -2.45 4.29
CA PHE A 107 1.08 -1.54 3.79
C PHE A 107 1.27 -1.28 2.29
N LYS A 108 2.50 -1.01 1.83
CA LYS A 108 2.81 -0.81 0.41
C LYS A 108 2.49 -2.06 -0.41
N THR A 109 2.89 -3.24 0.08
CA THR A 109 2.59 -4.52 -0.57
C THR A 109 1.10 -4.70 -0.74
N LEU A 110 0.31 -4.45 0.31
CA LEU A 110 -1.15 -4.58 0.28
C LEU A 110 -1.81 -3.57 -0.67
N GLY A 111 -1.37 -2.31 -0.64
CA GLY A 111 -1.85 -1.26 -1.54
C GLY A 111 -1.58 -1.60 -3.01
N PHE A 112 -0.32 -1.90 -3.35
CA PHE A 112 0.05 -2.26 -4.73
C PHE A 112 -0.61 -3.56 -5.20
N ALA A 113 -0.80 -4.55 -4.32
CA ALA A 113 -1.55 -5.75 -4.67
C ALA A 113 -3.01 -5.42 -5.01
N THR A 114 -3.66 -4.55 -4.22
CA THR A 114 -5.03 -4.10 -4.48
C THR A 114 -5.16 -3.41 -5.84
N HIS A 115 -4.26 -2.49 -6.18
CA HIS A 115 -4.26 -1.86 -7.51
C HIS A 115 -4.06 -2.86 -8.65
N ARG A 116 -3.11 -3.80 -8.50
CA ARG A 116 -2.90 -4.86 -9.52
C ARG A 116 -4.11 -5.76 -9.69
N ASP A 117 -4.83 -6.07 -8.61
CA ASP A 117 -6.06 -6.85 -8.72
C ASP A 117 -7.12 -6.10 -9.54
N PHE A 118 -7.23 -4.78 -9.40
CA PHE A 118 -8.14 -3.98 -10.21
C PHE A 118 -7.73 -3.89 -11.68
N ASP A 119 -6.44 -3.85 -11.98
CA ASP A 119 -5.95 -4.00 -13.37
C ASP A 119 -6.33 -5.37 -13.95
N ALA A 120 -6.16 -6.44 -13.17
CA ALA A 120 -6.54 -7.79 -13.59
C ALA A 120 -8.05 -7.93 -13.80
N ILE A 121 -8.86 -7.38 -12.90
CA ILE A 121 -10.32 -7.31 -13.05
C ILE A 121 -10.70 -6.56 -14.33
N ALA A 122 -10.04 -5.43 -14.61
CA ALA A 122 -10.33 -4.65 -15.82
C ALA A 122 -10.01 -5.44 -17.09
N LEU A 123 -8.88 -6.14 -17.11
CA LEU A 123 -8.46 -6.98 -18.23
C LEU A 123 -9.43 -8.15 -18.45
N ASP A 124 -9.80 -8.87 -17.39
CA ASP A 124 -10.68 -10.03 -17.49
C ASP A 124 -12.12 -9.62 -17.82
N ALA A 125 -12.60 -8.51 -17.26
CA ALA A 125 -13.90 -7.94 -17.62
C ALA A 125 -13.97 -7.59 -19.12
N GLN A 126 -12.88 -7.07 -19.69
CA GLN A 126 -12.81 -6.74 -21.11
C GLN A 126 -12.63 -7.97 -22.02
N SER A 127 -11.81 -8.93 -21.62
CA SER A 127 -11.39 -10.06 -22.46
C SER A 127 -12.27 -11.30 -22.33
N LEU A 128 -12.68 -11.65 -21.11
CA LEU A 128 -13.52 -12.81 -20.82
C LEU A 128 -15.01 -12.42 -20.80
N GLY A 129 -15.32 -11.26 -20.24
CA GLY A 129 -16.71 -10.77 -20.15
C GLY A 129 -17.64 -11.64 -19.31
N ASP A 130 -17.09 -12.38 -18.33
CA ASP A 130 -17.86 -13.24 -17.41
C ASP A 130 -18.17 -12.50 -16.09
N PRO A 131 -19.44 -12.12 -15.83
CA PRO A 131 -19.82 -11.39 -14.62
C PRO A 131 -19.56 -12.16 -13.32
N LYS A 132 -19.69 -13.49 -13.32
CA LYS A 132 -19.48 -14.31 -12.11
C LYS A 132 -18.00 -14.39 -11.77
N HIS A 133 -17.15 -14.59 -12.77
CA HIS A 133 -15.70 -14.55 -12.60
C HIS A 133 -15.25 -13.20 -12.06
N THR A 134 -15.69 -12.11 -12.69
CA THR A 134 -15.34 -10.75 -12.24
C THR A 134 -15.85 -10.44 -10.83
N LEU A 135 -17.06 -10.89 -10.48
CA LEU A 135 -17.58 -10.74 -9.11
C LEU A 135 -16.73 -11.53 -8.09
N ALA A 136 -16.26 -12.73 -8.45
CA ALA A 136 -15.40 -13.53 -7.59
C ALA A 136 -14.04 -12.85 -7.37
N GLN A 137 -13.45 -12.28 -8.43
CA GLN A 137 -12.21 -11.48 -8.32
C GLN A 137 -12.43 -10.27 -7.41
N LEU A 138 -13.53 -9.53 -7.60
CA LEU A 138 -13.90 -8.40 -6.75
C LEU A 138 -13.99 -8.82 -5.29
N ALA A 139 -14.67 -9.92 -4.99
CA ALA A 139 -14.79 -10.44 -3.62
C ALA A 139 -13.41 -10.76 -3.01
N ALA A 140 -12.49 -11.35 -3.78
CA ALA A 140 -11.12 -11.64 -3.34
C ALA A 140 -10.31 -10.35 -3.11
N THR A 141 -10.48 -9.32 -3.94
CA THR A 141 -9.85 -8.01 -3.77
C THR A 141 -10.35 -7.31 -2.51
N LEU A 142 -11.65 -7.35 -2.22
CA LEU A 142 -12.24 -6.72 -1.03
C LEU A 142 -11.70 -7.29 0.29
N GLN A 143 -11.22 -8.53 0.31
CA GLN A 143 -10.53 -9.09 1.49
C GLN A 143 -9.28 -8.28 1.85
N LYS A 144 -8.59 -7.68 0.87
CA LYS A 144 -7.43 -6.80 1.11
C LYS A 144 -7.85 -5.46 1.72
N CYS A 145 -9.01 -4.94 1.34
CA CYS A 145 -9.60 -3.77 2.00
C CYS A 145 -9.85 -4.08 3.48
N VAL A 146 -10.50 -5.21 3.78
CA VAL A 146 -10.75 -5.66 5.16
C VAL A 146 -9.44 -5.82 5.94
N ALA A 147 -8.45 -6.50 5.38
CA ALA A 147 -7.14 -6.67 6.01
C ALA A 147 -6.46 -5.33 6.31
N CYS A 148 -6.51 -4.38 5.37
CA CYS A 148 -5.95 -3.04 5.55
C CYS A 148 -6.66 -2.28 6.67
N HIS A 149 -7.99 -2.23 6.65
CA HIS A 149 -8.79 -1.47 7.62
C HIS A 149 -8.78 -2.09 9.04
N ASN A 150 -8.55 -3.40 9.14
CA ASN A 150 -8.36 -4.07 10.44
C ASN A 150 -6.97 -3.85 11.02
N THR A 151 -5.96 -3.58 10.19
CA THR A 151 -4.56 -3.48 10.62
C THR A 151 -4.11 -2.04 10.80
N TYR A 152 -4.54 -1.14 9.92
CA TYR A 152 -3.98 0.20 9.80
C TYR A 152 -5.00 1.30 10.05
N GLN A 153 -4.51 2.42 10.56
CA GLN A 153 -5.21 3.69 10.57
C GLN A 153 -4.23 4.84 10.29
N PHE A 154 -4.74 6.04 10.01
CA PHE A 154 -3.91 7.22 9.76
C PHE A 154 -4.05 8.26 10.86
N LYS A 155 -2.90 8.65 11.42
CA LYS A 155 -2.78 9.75 12.36
C LYS A 155 -2.05 10.90 11.67
N VAL A 156 -2.47 12.12 11.96
CA VAL A 156 -1.75 13.31 11.51
C VAL A 156 -0.61 13.57 12.49
N SER A 157 0.60 13.83 12.01
CA SER A 157 1.69 14.37 12.83
C SER A 157 1.17 15.60 13.59
N ALA A 158 1.41 15.69 14.90
CA ALA A 158 1.14 16.93 15.60
C ALA A 158 2.04 18.01 14.96
N GLY A 159 1.42 18.90 14.18
CA GLY A 159 2.14 19.98 13.53
C GLY A 159 2.88 20.83 14.56
N GLN A 160 4.08 21.28 14.18
CA GLN A 160 4.64 22.51 14.72
C GLN A 160 3.76 23.69 14.29
#